data_AF-A0A7C0TUI0-F1
#
_entry.id   AF-A0A7C0TUI0-F1
#
_cell.length_a   1.000
_cell.length_b   1.000
_cell.length_c   1.000
_cell.angle_alpha   90.00
_cell.angle_beta   90.00
_cell.angle_gamma   90.00
#
_symmetry.space_group_name_H-M   'P 1'
#
loop_
_entity.id
_entity.type
_entity.pdbx_description
1 polymer ?
#
loop_
_entity_poly.entity_id
_entity_poly.type
_entity_poly.pdbx_seq_one_letter_code
_entity_poly.pdbx_strand_id
1 'polypeptide(L)' 'KHTVFGRVIEGMDVLESLRPRDPQMNPTFEGDHIKTIRIEER' A
#
# COMPACT_ATOMS: atom_id res chain seq x y z
N LYS A 1 16.47 -2.13 -9.23
CA LYS A 1 15.60 -3.19 -9.82
C LYS A 1 14.96 -3.94 -8.66
N HIS A 2 13.68 -4.27 -8.74
CA HIS A 2 12.93 -4.92 -7.65
C HIS A 2 12.23 -6.17 -8.19
N THR A 3 12.10 -7.20 -7.35
CA THR A 3 11.39 -8.43 -7.68
C THR A 3 9.88 -8.22 -7.51
N VAL A 4 9.11 -8.58 -8.52
CA VAL A 4 7.64 -8.57 -8.46
C VAL A 4 7.17 -9.93 -7.93
N PHE A 5 6.34 -9.92 -6.88
CA PHE A 5 5.88 -11.15 -6.20
C PHE A 5 4.35 -11.25 -6.05
N GLY A 6 3.60 -10.30 -6.62
CA GLY A 6 2.14 -10.29 -6.53
C GLY A 6 1.52 -9.18 -7.36
N ARG A 7 0.19 -9.18 -7.42
CA ARG A 7 -0.61 -8.14 -8.07
C ARG A 7 -1.88 -7.87 -7.26
N VAL A 8 -2.34 -6.62 -7.29
CA VAL A 8 -3.65 -6.24 -6.77
C VAL A 8 -4.71 -6.77 -7.74
N ILE A 9 -5.69 -7.50 -7.22
CA ILE A 9 -6.81 -8.03 -8.02
C ILE A 9 -8.14 -7.32 -7.72
N GLU A 10 -8.25 -6.65 -6.57
CA GLU A 10 -9.44 -5.95 -6.09
C GLU A 10 -9.00 -4.72 -5.27
N GLY A 11 -9.84 -3.68 -5.19
CA GLY A 11 -9.59 -2.49 -4.37
C GLY A 11 -8.62 -1.45 -4.98
N MET A 12 -8.61 -1.31 -6.31
CA MET A 12 -7.78 -0.30 -7.00
C MET A 12 -8.18 1.14 -6.65
N ASP A 13 -9.46 1.38 -6.41
CA ASP A 13 -10.01 2.64 -5.89
C ASP A 13 -9.44 3.00 -4.51
N VAL A 14 -9.27 2.01 -3.63
CA VAL A 14 -8.63 2.21 -2.33
C VAL A 14 -7.17 2.62 -2.50
N LEU A 15 -6.42 1.96 -3.40
CA LEU A 15 -5.03 2.33 -3.71
C LEU A 15 -4.93 3.79 -4.17
N GLU A 16 -5.83 4.23 -5.05
CA GLU A 16 -5.87 5.59 -5.58
C GLU A 16 -6.24 6.65 -4.51
N SER A 17 -6.93 6.24 -3.44
CA SER A 17 -7.29 7.13 -2.32
C SER A 17 -6.17 7.35 -1.30
N LEU A 18 -5.12 6.52 -1.31
CA LEU A 18 -4.02 6.62 -0.36
C LEU A 18 -3.24 7.91 -0.55
N ARG A 19 -2.77 8.50 0.56
CA ARG A 19 -1.92 9.70 0.47
C ARG A 19 -0.59 9.36 -0.24
N PRO A 20 -0.24 10.05 -1.35
CA PRO A 20 1.04 9.83 -2.01
C PRO A 20 2.22 10.17 -1.11
N ARG A 21 3.30 9.39 -1.22
CA ARG A 21 4.57 9.63 -0.53
C ARG A 21 5.64 10.06 -1.52
N ASP A 22 6.44 11.04 -1.12
CA ASP A 22 7.69 11.37 -1.78
C ASP A 22 8.83 10.60 -1.10
N PRO A 23 9.52 9.68 -1.79
CA PRO A 23 10.63 8.91 -1.23
C PRO A 23 11.86 9.75 -0.83
N GLN A 24 11.98 10.99 -1.32
CA GLN A 24 13.09 11.89 -1.00
C GLN A 24 12.85 12.70 0.28
N MET A 25 11.64 12.66 0.83
CA MET A 25 11.26 13.41 2.02
C MET A 25 11.06 12.49 3.22
N ASN A 26 11.27 13.03 4.42
CA ASN A 26 10.89 12.39 5.68
C ASN A 26 9.67 13.10 6.28
N PRO A 27 8.44 12.73 5.87
CA PRO A 27 7.22 13.42 6.29
C PRO A 27 6.97 13.27 7.80
N THR A 28 6.41 14.31 8.42
CA THR A 28 6.04 14.34 9.84
C THR A 28 4.55 14.11 10.10
N PHE A 29 3.75 13.95 9.04
CA PHE A 29 2.34 13.64 9.15
C PHE A 29 2.10 12.15 9.35
N GLU A 30 0.97 11.80 9.98
CA GLU A 30 0.54 10.42 10.11
C GLU A 30 0.05 9.89 8.74
N GLY A 31 0.55 8.71 8.37
CA GLY A 31 0.15 8.01 7.15
C GLY A 31 -0.98 6.99 7.39
N ASP A 32 -1.47 6.42 6.29
CA ASP A 32 -2.46 5.35 6.36
C ASP A 32 -1.85 4.07 6.94
N HIS A 33 -2.57 3.40 7.83
CA HIS A 33 -2.11 2.21 8.54
C HIS A 33 -2.79 0.93 8.03
N ILE A 34 -2.00 -0.12 7.83
CA ILE A 34 -2.54 -1.48 7.66
C ILE A 34 -2.91 -2.01 9.04
N LYS A 35 -4.19 -1.99 9.37
CA LYS A 35 -4.68 -2.43 10.68
C LYS A 35 -4.68 -3.95 10.85
N THR A 36 -4.95 -4.68 9.78
CA THR A 36 -5.07 -6.14 9.80
C THR A 36 -4.74 -6.72 8.43
N ILE A 37 -4.12 -7.89 8.42
CA ILE A 37 -3.91 -8.70 7.22
C ILE A 37 -4.55 -10.07 7.48
N ARG A 38 -5.42 -10.51 6.56
CA ARG A 38 -6.02 -11.84 6.59
C ARG A 38 -5.50 -12.63 5.39
N ILE A 39 -4.95 -13.80 5.65
CA ILE A 39 -4.43 -14.70 4.62
C ILE A 39 -5.48 -15.77 4.37
N GLU A 40 -5.82 -15.97 3.10
CA GLU A 40 -6.70 -17.03 2.63
C GLU A 40 -5.88 -17.99 1.77
N GLU A 41 -6.01 -19.29 2.02
CA GLU A 41 -5.53 -20.30 1.07
C GLU A 41 -6.58 -20.43 -0.05
N ARG A 42 -6.12 -20.51 -1.29
CA ARG A 42 -6.94 -20.73 -2.48
C ARG A 42 -6.38 -21.88 -3.29
#